data_AF-A0AAU7UBL4-F1
#
_entry.id   AF-A0AAU7UBL4-F1
#
_cell.length_a   1.000
_cell.length_b   1.000
_cell.length_c   1.000
_cell.angle_alpha   90.00
_cell.angle_beta   90.00
_cell.angle_gamma   90.00
#
_symmetry.space_group_name_H-M   'P 1'
#
loop_
_entity.id
_entity.type
_entity.pdbx_description
1 polymer ?
#
loop_
_entity_poly.entity_id
_entity_poly.type
_entity_poly.pdbx_seq_one_letter_code
_entity_poly.pdbx_strand_id
1 'polypeptide(L)'
;MKRFGFSALMAGLLALTACGGGGNPTPVGTYPYNPDASTTQSTDTRIAYRGDWALAATLADGTKRTGVVSISVKGSDASFLNAGAGAGGWCMNPACTTPEEQGTVLIGSLSGKLTVGMVPDGGNSTRFYFEDTDGLVKVVNGHAVIAGSGTWTMTNGSQQAAQLALVQVDSVPVANAASLTKSSTQQLAVQAASEVKVQTSNNPALAQAFVAHFK
;
A
#
# COMPACT_ATOMS: atom_id res chain seq x y z
N MET A 1 59.37 13.40 3.48
CA MET A 1 60.15 12.24 3.95
C MET A 1 59.35 11.63 5.10
N LYS A 2 58.87 10.39 5.14
CA LYS A 2 59.39 9.09 4.70
C LYS A 2 58.25 8.24 4.11
N ARG A 3 58.57 7.51 3.04
CA ARG A 3 57.87 6.31 2.57
C ARG A 3 58.32 5.11 3.40
N PHE A 4 57.50 4.06 3.50
CA PHE A 4 57.80 2.61 3.59
C PHE A 4 56.46 1.94 3.98
N GLY A 5 55.99 0.82 3.44
CA GLY A 5 56.54 -0.18 2.53
C GLY A 5 55.62 -1.40 2.57
N PHE A 6 55.41 -2.02 1.41
CA PHE A 6 54.62 -3.22 1.13
C PHE A 6 55.03 -4.46 1.95
N SER A 7 54.09 -5.37 2.27
CA SER A 7 53.95 -6.67 1.58
C SER A 7 53.07 -7.68 2.33
N ALA A 8 52.36 -8.46 1.50
CA ALA A 8 51.37 -9.50 1.78
C ALA A 8 51.93 -10.77 2.46
N LEU A 9 51.05 -11.60 3.06
CA LEU A 9 50.79 -12.97 2.58
C LEU A 9 49.64 -13.69 3.34
N MET A 10 48.76 -14.28 2.53
CA MET A 10 48.19 -15.64 2.62
C MET A 10 47.17 -16.06 3.70
N ALA A 11 46.01 -16.47 3.15
CA ALA A 11 45.35 -17.76 3.33
C ALA A 11 44.65 -18.07 4.66
N GLY A 12 43.32 -17.95 4.62
CA GLY A 12 42.40 -18.68 5.47
C GLY A 12 41.16 -19.06 4.66
N LEU A 13 41.27 -20.15 3.91
CA LEU A 13 40.16 -20.79 3.21
C LEU A 13 39.27 -21.47 4.27
N LEU A 14 38.11 -20.89 4.56
CA LEU A 14 37.01 -21.60 5.23
C LEU A 14 35.81 -21.57 4.31
N ALA A 15 35.60 -22.71 3.66
CA ALA A 15 34.42 -23.00 2.87
C ALA A 15 33.20 -23.02 3.79
N LEU A 16 32.31 -22.04 3.65
CA LEU A 16 30.90 -22.22 4.01
C LEU A 16 30.16 -22.74 2.78
N THR A 17 29.58 -23.92 2.98
CA THR A 17 28.63 -24.60 2.13
C THR A 17 27.50 -23.66 1.72
N ALA A 18 27.50 -23.21 0.46
CA ALA A 18 26.37 -22.49 -0.13
C ALA A 18 25.26 -23.50 -0.48
N CYS A 19 24.42 -23.79 0.51
CA CYS A 19 23.14 -24.47 0.33
C CYS A 19 22.02 -23.44 0.29
N GLY A 20 21.38 -23.30 -0.88
CA GLY A 20 19.94 -23.00 -1.01
C GLY A 20 19.47 -21.56 -0.74
N GLY A 21 18.83 -20.98 -1.76
CA GLY A 21 17.87 -19.88 -1.61
C GLY A 21 18.50 -18.49 -1.58
N GLY A 22 18.64 -17.87 -2.75
CA GLY A 22 19.15 -16.50 -2.90
C GLY A 22 18.44 -15.53 -1.97
N GLY A 23 19.22 -14.85 -1.14
CA GLY A 23 18.74 -13.84 -0.21
C GLY A 23 17.97 -12.74 -0.93
N ASN A 24 16.86 -12.32 -0.31
CA ASN A 24 16.10 -11.16 -0.77
C ASN A 24 17.02 -9.93 -0.71
N PRO A 25 17.22 -9.19 -1.81
CA PRO A 25 18.13 -8.06 -1.82
C PRO A 25 17.64 -6.95 -0.87
N THR A 26 18.58 -6.32 -0.18
CA THR A 26 18.34 -5.14 0.67
C THR A 26 17.97 -3.93 -0.22
N PRO A 27 16.80 -3.29 -0.06
CA PRO A 27 16.44 -2.13 -0.86
C PRO A 27 17.25 -0.92 -0.42
N VAL A 28 18.11 -0.39 -1.28
CA VAL A 28 18.83 0.86 -1.06
C VAL A 28 18.70 1.71 -2.34
N GLY A 29 17.71 2.60 -2.36
CA GLY A 29 17.52 3.63 -3.39
C GLY A 29 16.38 3.38 -4.37
N THR A 30 15.44 4.33 -4.43
CA THR A 30 14.30 4.48 -5.36
C THR A 30 13.22 3.37 -5.37
N TYR A 31 12.33 3.41 -4.37
CA TYR A 31 10.97 2.83 -4.43
C TYR A 31 10.23 3.21 -5.73
N PRO A 32 9.25 2.41 -6.26
CA PRO A 32 8.61 1.20 -5.70
C PRO A 32 9.34 -0.13 -5.64
N TYR A 33 9.14 -0.92 -4.57
CA TYR A 33 9.50 -2.34 -4.50
C TYR A 33 8.24 -3.20 -4.33
N ASN A 34 7.97 -4.07 -5.31
CA ASN A 34 7.07 -5.21 -5.17
C ASN A 34 7.92 -6.48 -5.39
N PRO A 35 8.14 -7.29 -4.35
CA PRO A 35 8.97 -8.51 -4.46
C PRO A 35 8.41 -9.53 -5.47
N ASP A 36 7.12 -9.42 -5.80
CA ASP A 36 6.40 -10.34 -6.71
C ASP A 36 6.18 -9.74 -8.11
N ALA A 37 6.83 -8.60 -8.42
CA ALA A 37 6.82 -8.02 -9.76
C ALA A 37 7.63 -8.88 -10.75
N SER A 38 7.09 -9.11 -11.95
CA SER A 38 7.91 -9.65 -13.04
C SER A 38 8.99 -8.65 -13.44
N THR A 39 9.99 -9.09 -14.21
CA THR A 39 11.06 -8.22 -14.76
C THR A 39 10.53 -7.08 -15.63
N THR A 40 9.42 -7.29 -16.33
CA THR A 40 8.74 -6.25 -17.11
C THR A 40 7.99 -5.27 -16.20
N GLN A 41 7.46 -5.75 -15.08
CA GLN A 41 6.70 -4.94 -14.14
C GLN A 41 7.61 -4.11 -13.25
N SER A 42 8.78 -4.63 -12.84
CA SER A 42 9.69 -3.96 -11.89
C SER A 42 10.21 -2.59 -12.33
N THR A 43 10.08 -2.25 -13.61
CA THR A 43 10.40 -0.92 -14.16
C THR A 43 9.19 0.02 -14.27
N ASP A 44 7.99 -0.47 -14.01
CA ASP A 44 6.75 0.31 -14.03
C ASP A 44 6.58 1.05 -12.69
N THR A 45 6.49 2.38 -12.74
CA THR A 45 6.32 3.19 -11.52
C THR A 45 4.94 3.07 -10.90
N ARG A 46 4.01 2.34 -11.55
CA ARG A 46 2.62 2.17 -11.12
C ARG A 46 2.36 0.82 -10.42
N ILE A 47 3.41 0.11 -10.01
CA ILE A 47 3.26 -1.17 -9.33
C ILE A 47 2.66 -0.99 -7.94
N ALA A 48 1.59 -1.72 -7.64
CA ALA A 48 1.06 -1.82 -6.28
C ALA A 48 2.07 -2.51 -5.36
N TYR A 49 2.30 -1.94 -4.16
CA TYR A 49 3.31 -2.49 -3.27
C TYR A 49 2.69 -3.51 -2.34
N ARG A 50 3.35 -4.65 -2.29
CA ARG A 50 3.19 -5.62 -1.22
C ARG A 50 3.62 -5.00 0.10
N GLY A 51 2.90 -5.30 1.17
CA GLY A 51 3.22 -4.85 2.51
C GLY A 51 2.02 -4.31 3.27
N ASP A 52 2.30 -3.80 4.45
CA ASP A 52 1.32 -3.19 5.31
C ASP A 52 1.27 -1.68 5.06
N TRP A 53 0.06 -1.15 5.02
CA TRP A 53 -0.24 0.24 4.79
C TRP A 53 -1.21 0.73 5.85
N ALA A 54 -1.04 1.98 6.21
CA ALA A 54 -2.04 2.68 7.01
C ALA A 54 -2.81 3.66 6.13
N LEU A 55 -4.12 3.62 6.33
CA LEU A 55 -5.13 4.37 5.59
C LEU A 55 -5.56 5.56 6.43
N ALA A 56 -5.67 6.72 5.79
CA ALA A 56 -6.41 7.85 6.31
C ALA A 56 -7.36 8.38 5.24
N ALA A 57 -8.56 8.78 5.65
CA ALA A 57 -9.51 9.46 4.80
C ALA A 57 -10.07 10.70 5.48
N THR A 58 -10.33 11.76 4.70
CA THR A 58 -11.13 12.92 5.11
C THR A 58 -12.36 12.99 4.21
N LEU A 59 -13.54 12.91 4.82
CA LEU A 59 -14.82 12.95 4.12
C LEU A 59 -15.21 14.40 3.81
N ALA A 60 -16.20 14.58 2.93
CA ALA A 60 -16.70 15.90 2.53
C ALA A 60 -17.19 16.76 3.71
N ASP A 61 -17.68 16.14 4.79
CA ASP A 61 -18.11 16.81 6.01
C ASP A 61 -16.97 17.10 7.01
N GLY A 62 -15.72 16.80 6.63
CA GLY A 62 -14.53 16.97 7.47
C GLY A 62 -14.26 15.79 8.42
N THR A 63 -15.14 14.79 8.46
CA THR A 63 -14.93 13.59 9.28
C THR A 63 -13.69 12.85 8.83
N LYS A 64 -12.87 12.43 9.80
CA LYS A 64 -11.69 11.60 9.53
C LYS A 64 -11.98 10.12 9.75
N ARG A 65 -11.44 9.28 8.87
CA ARG A 65 -11.42 7.81 9.01
C ARG A 65 -9.99 7.33 8.96
N THR A 66 -9.69 6.27 9.69
CA THR A 66 -8.38 5.62 9.63
C THR A 66 -8.55 4.13 9.39
N GLY A 67 -7.52 3.45 8.91
CA GLY A 67 -7.58 2.03 8.65
C GLY A 67 -6.22 1.40 8.43
N VAL A 68 -6.25 0.10 8.17
CA VAL A 68 -5.14 -0.73 7.74
C VAL A 68 -5.45 -1.40 6.43
N VAL A 69 -4.39 -1.63 5.68
CA VAL A 69 -4.40 -2.53 4.54
C VAL A 69 -3.13 -3.37 4.61
N SER A 70 -3.25 -4.69 4.45
CA SER A 70 -2.14 -5.60 4.22
C SER A 70 -2.29 -6.17 2.82
N ILE A 71 -1.39 -5.83 1.92
CA ILE A 71 -1.33 -6.37 0.56
C ILE A 71 -0.34 -7.52 0.56
N SER A 72 -0.85 -8.74 0.56
CA SER A 72 -0.05 -9.96 0.77
C SER A 72 0.13 -10.81 -0.47
N VAL A 73 -0.77 -10.65 -1.45
CA VAL A 73 -0.77 -11.43 -2.68
C VAL A 73 -0.75 -10.53 -3.91
N LYS A 74 -0.16 -11.05 -4.98
CA LYS A 74 -0.31 -10.46 -6.30
C LYS A 74 -1.76 -10.57 -6.74
N GLY A 75 -2.36 -9.44 -7.09
CA GLY A 75 -3.63 -9.41 -7.79
C GLY A 75 -3.40 -9.63 -9.27
N SER A 76 -4.28 -10.39 -9.91
CA SER A 76 -4.32 -10.49 -11.37
C SER A 76 -5.76 -10.36 -11.83
N ASP A 77 -6.03 -9.29 -12.58
CA ASP A 77 -7.30 -9.07 -13.26
C ASP A 77 -6.99 -8.50 -14.65
N ALA A 78 -7.82 -8.82 -15.65
CA ALA A 78 -7.56 -8.39 -17.03
C ALA A 78 -7.60 -6.86 -17.21
N SER A 79 -8.31 -6.15 -16.33
CA SER A 79 -8.47 -4.70 -16.35
C SER A 79 -7.52 -3.98 -15.39
N PHE A 80 -7.00 -4.65 -14.36
CA PHE A 80 -6.02 -4.08 -13.43
C PHE A 80 -4.61 -4.57 -13.71
N LEU A 81 -3.77 -3.64 -14.15
CA LEU A 81 -2.34 -3.89 -14.30
C LEU A 81 -1.63 -3.76 -12.96
N ASN A 82 -0.61 -4.58 -12.74
CA ASN A 82 0.27 -4.53 -11.57
C ASN A 82 -0.48 -4.52 -10.22
N ALA A 83 -1.58 -5.27 -10.14
CA ALA A 83 -2.42 -5.28 -8.96
C ALA A 83 -1.80 -6.08 -7.80
N GLY A 84 -2.11 -5.64 -6.59
CA GLY A 84 -1.92 -6.36 -5.34
C GLY A 84 -3.26 -6.43 -4.61
N ALA A 85 -3.50 -7.54 -3.93
CA ALA A 85 -4.69 -7.72 -3.11
C ALA A 85 -4.32 -8.22 -1.72
N GLY A 86 -5.24 -8.04 -0.78
CA GLY A 86 -5.11 -8.60 0.56
C GLY A 86 -6.22 -8.13 1.48
N ALA A 87 -5.93 -8.12 2.78
CA ALA A 87 -6.91 -7.79 3.80
C ALA A 87 -6.86 -6.30 4.13
N GLY A 88 -8.02 -5.71 4.40
CA GLY A 88 -8.10 -4.36 4.97
C GLY A 88 -9.13 -4.28 6.06
N GLY A 89 -9.03 -3.21 6.83
CA GLY A 89 -10.02 -2.86 7.82
C GLY A 89 -9.97 -1.39 8.13
N TRP A 90 -11.09 -0.82 8.53
CA TRP A 90 -11.15 0.58 8.94
C TRP A 90 -11.66 0.70 10.38
N CYS A 91 -11.35 1.84 10.99
CA CYS A 91 -11.59 2.12 12.38
C CYS A 91 -12.12 3.54 12.56
N MET A 92 -13.05 3.72 13.49
CA MET A 92 -13.47 5.06 13.94
C MET A 92 -12.42 5.72 14.82
N ASN A 93 -11.71 4.93 15.63
CA ASN A 93 -10.65 5.41 16.51
C ASN A 93 -9.30 5.43 15.77
N PRO A 94 -8.51 6.53 15.83
CA PRO A 94 -7.16 6.60 15.26
C PRO A 94 -6.19 5.51 15.75
N ALA A 95 -6.40 4.96 16.96
CA ALA A 95 -5.61 3.84 17.48
C ALA A 95 -5.94 2.49 16.83
N CYS A 96 -7.09 2.39 16.14
CA CYS A 96 -7.52 1.25 15.33
C CYS A 96 -7.20 -0.13 15.94
N THR A 97 -7.54 -0.32 17.22
CA THR A 97 -7.26 -1.55 17.97
C THR A 97 -8.11 -2.72 17.49
N THR A 98 -9.32 -2.43 17.01
CA THR A 98 -10.25 -3.38 16.43
C THR A 98 -10.88 -2.73 15.20
N PRO A 99 -10.76 -3.33 14.01
CA PRO A 99 -11.49 -2.86 12.83
C PRO A 99 -13.00 -2.93 13.07
N GLU A 100 -13.70 -1.85 12.75
CA GLU A 100 -15.18 -1.80 12.74
C GLU A 100 -15.75 -2.67 11.63
N GLU A 101 -15.00 -2.76 10.53
CA GLU A 101 -15.32 -3.60 9.40
C GLU A 101 -14.02 -4.03 8.73
N GLN A 102 -14.04 -5.25 8.20
CA GLN A 102 -12.95 -5.85 7.45
C GLN A 102 -13.42 -6.18 6.04
N GLY A 103 -12.47 -6.34 5.14
CA GLY A 103 -12.77 -6.65 3.75
C GLY A 103 -11.53 -6.99 2.95
N THR A 104 -11.77 -7.26 1.67
CA THR A 104 -10.70 -7.43 0.70
C THR A 104 -10.34 -6.07 0.11
N VAL A 105 -9.05 -5.75 0.07
CA VAL A 105 -8.52 -4.55 -0.56
C VAL A 105 -7.78 -4.92 -1.83
N LEU A 106 -7.95 -4.10 -2.87
CA LEU A 106 -7.15 -4.15 -4.08
C LEU A 106 -6.48 -2.79 -4.30
N ILE A 107 -5.20 -2.82 -4.66
CA ILE A 107 -4.42 -1.70 -5.17
C ILE A 107 -3.95 -2.12 -6.56
N GLY A 108 -4.16 -1.30 -7.59
CA GLY A 108 -3.70 -1.63 -8.94
C GLY A 108 -3.88 -0.49 -9.92
N SER A 109 -3.28 -0.62 -11.10
CA SER A 109 -3.39 0.39 -12.15
C SER A 109 -4.61 0.14 -13.03
N LEU A 110 -5.50 1.11 -13.13
CA LEU A 110 -6.66 1.10 -14.03
C LEU A 110 -6.62 2.32 -14.93
N SER A 111 -6.63 2.13 -16.25
CA SER A 111 -6.64 3.23 -17.24
C SER A 111 -5.53 4.27 -17.02
N GLY A 112 -4.35 3.84 -16.56
CA GLY A 112 -3.20 4.71 -16.30
C GLY A 112 -3.19 5.41 -14.94
N LYS A 113 -4.22 5.23 -14.10
CA LYS A 113 -4.29 5.74 -12.74
C LYS A 113 -4.02 4.64 -11.74
N LEU A 114 -3.49 5.00 -10.56
CA LEU A 114 -3.40 4.05 -9.46
C LEU A 114 -4.72 4.07 -8.69
N THR A 115 -5.36 2.92 -8.60
CA THR A 115 -6.69 2.76 -8.05
C THR A 115 -6.61 1.88 -6.82
N VAL A 116 -7.38 2.25 -5.82
CA VAL A 116 -7.45 1.53 -4.55
C VAL A 116 -8.90 1.43 -4.13
N GLY A 117 -9.30 0.26 -3.62
CA GLY A 117 -10.60 0.15 -2.96
C GLY A 117 -10.69 -1.06 -2.06
N MET A 118 -11.70 -1.03 -1.18
CA MET A 118 -12.03 -2.12 -0.28
C MET A 118 -13.46 -2.54 -0.47
N VAL A 119 -13.71 -3.84 -0.59
CA VAL A 119 -15.05 -4.44 -0.50
C VAL A 119 -15.15 -5.14 0.86
N PRO A 120 -16.09 -4.75 1.74
CA PRO A 120 -16.32 -5.43 3.01
C PRO A 120 -16.63 -6.91 2.86
N ASP A 121 -16.27 -7.71 3.86
CA ASP A 121 -16.61 -9.12 3.91
C ASP A 121 -18.14 -9.31 3.88
N GLY A 122 -18.62 -10.10 2.91
CA GLY A 122 -20.06 -10.29 2.66
C GLY A 122 -20.77 -9.06 2.07
N GLY A 123 -20.04 -7.99 1.73
CA GLY A 123 -20.55 -6.78 1.12
C GLY A 123 -20.72 -6.88 -0.39
N ASN A 124 -21.64 -6.07 -0.93
CA ASN A 124 -21.90 -5.94 -2.38
C ASN A 124 -21.50 -4.57 -2.94
N SER A 125 -20.82 -3.75 -2.16
CA SER A 125 -20.39 -2.40 -2.51
C SER A 125 -19.02 -2.13 -1.89
N THR A 126 -18.26 -1.20 -2.47
CA THR A 126 -17.00 -0.75 -1.87
C THR A 126 -17.27 0.03 -0.58
N ARG A 127 -16.49 -0.19 0.48
CA ARG A 127 -16.41 0.74 1.61
C ARG A 127 -15.72 2.02 1.19
N PHE A 128 -14.64 1.91 0.44
CA PHE A 128 -13.99 3.04 -0.18
C PHE A 128 -13.44 2.66 -1.54
N TYR A 129 -13.34 3.67 -2.39
CA TYR A 129 -12.70 3.61 -3.69
C TYR A 129 -12.02 4.95 -3.95
N PHE A 130 -10.78 4.96 -4.40
CA PHE A 130 -10.09 6.19 -4.78
C PHE A 130 -9.08 5.97 -5.90
N GLU A 131 -8.78 7.07 -6.58
CA GLU A 131 -7.80 7.12 -7.65
C GLU A 131 -6.72 8.18 -7.33
N ASP A 132 -5.46 7.78 -7.46
CA ASP A 132 -4.35 8.71 -7.63
C ASP A 132 -4.23 9.03 -9.13
N THR A 133 -4.52 10.29 -9.46
CA THR A 133 -4.67 10.78 -10.83
C THR A 133 -3.36 10.89 -11.58
N ASP A 134 -2.23 11.08 -10.88
CA ASP A 134 -0.92 11.02 -11.51
C ASP A 134 -0.42 9.57 -11.67
N GLY A 135 -1.06 8.64 -10.96
CA GLY A 135 -0.78 7.20 -11.03
C GLY A 135 0.57 6.82 -10.43
N LEU A 136 1.23 7.72 -9.71
CA LEU A 136 2.58 7.53 -9.19
C LEU A 136 2.55 7.38 -7.67
N VAL A 137 3.24 6.35 -7.18
CA VAL A 137 3.51 6.27 -5.75
C VAL A 137 4.65 7.22 -5.40
N LYS A 138 4.36 8.16 -4.50
CA LYS A 138 5.32 9.16 -4.03
C LYS A 138 6.12 8.61 -2.86
N VAL A 139 7.28 9.22 -2.61
CA VAL A 139 8.06 8.95 -1.41
C VAL A 139 8.06 10.20 -0.54
N VAL A 140 7.56 10.07 0.68
CA VAL A 140 7.53 11.16 1.67
C VAL A 140 8.17 10.63 2.95
N ASN A 141 9.23 11.28 3.42
CA ASN A 141 9.99 10.90 4.62
C ASN A 141 10.43 9.42 4.63
N GLY A 142 10.77 8.87 3.45
CA GLY A 142 11.20 7.47 3.31
C GLY A 142 10.07 6.45 3.21
N HIS A 143 8.80 6.89 3.25
CA HIS A 143 7.64 6.02 3.11
C HIS A 143 7.01 6.15 1.73
N ALA A 144 6.57 5.03 1.15
CA ALA A 144 5.75 5.02 -0.05
C ALA A 144 4.34 5.55 0.27
N VAL A 145 3.83 6.44 -0.57
CA VAL A 145 2.54 7.13 -0.37
C VAL A 145 1.72 7.08 -1.64
N ILE A 146 0.49 6.60 -1.52
CA ILE A 146 -0.54 6.66 -2.56
C ILE A 146 -1.60 7.62 -2.07
N ALA A 147 -1.97 8.61 -2.88
CA ALA A 147 -2.88 9.66 -2.44
C ALA A 147 -3.85 10.05 -3.54
N GLY A 148 -5.13 10.13 -3.22
CA GLY A 148 -6.12 10.41 -4.23
C GLY A 148 -7.47 10.83 -3.69
N SER A 149 -8.40 10.94 -4.62
CA SER A 149 -9.80 11.23 -4.32
C SER A 149 -10.70 10.12 -4.80
N GLY A 150 -11.85 10.02 -4.15
CA GLY A 150 -12.89 9.12 -4.57
C GLY A 150 -14.07 9.14 -3.61
N THR A 151 -14.56 7.96 -3.26
CA THR A 151 -15.78 7.81 -2.48
C THR A 151 -15.57 6.97 -1.23
N TRP A 152 -16.32 7.31 -0.20
CA TRP A 152 -16.54 6.50 0.98
C TRP A 152 -18.02 6.13 1.05
N THR A 153 -18.32 4.85 1.03
CA THR A 153 -19.67 4.36 1.28
C THR A 153 -19.86 4.28 2.79
N MET A 154 -20.93 4.85 3.32
CA MET A 154 -21.31 4.82 4.73
C MET A 154 -22.04 3.51 5.06
N THR A 155 -22.19 3.16 6.34
CA THR A 155 -22.85 1.90 6.75
C THR A 155 -24.32 1.82 6.33
N ASN A 156 -24.97 2.98 6.16
CA ASN A 156 -26.31 3.09 5.60
C ASN A 156 -26.37 3.03 4.05
N GLY A 157 -25.24 2.76 3.38
CA GLY A 157 -25.14 2.66 1.92
C GLY A 157 -25.00 4.00 1.18
N SER A 158 -25.14 5.15 1.84
CA SER A 158 -24.91 6.46 1.21
C SER A 158 -23.44 6.64 0.86
N GLN A 159 -23.14 7.37 -0.22
CA GLN A 159 -21.76 7.67 -0.62
C GLN A 159 -21.41 9.12 -0.35
N GLN A 160 -20.22 9.35 0.18
CA GLN A 160 -19.63 10.68 0.33
C GLN A 160 -18.34 10.77 -0.47
N ALA A 161 -18.06 11.97 -0.99
CA ALA A 161 -16.74 12.27 -1.50
C ALA A 161 -15.71 12.13 -0.38
N ALA A 162 -14.55 11.59 -0.72
CA ALA A 162 -13.51 11.34 0.24
C ALA A 162 -12.13 11.58 -0.37
N GLN A 163 -11.27 12.07 0.50
CA GLN A 163 -9.85 12.33 0.26
C GLN A 163 -9.07 11.24 0.98
N LEU A 164 -8.32 10.40 0.27
CA LEU A 164 -7.67 9.23 0.85
C LEU A 164 -6.17 9.23 0.64
N ALA A 165 -5.45 8.71 1.63
CA ALA A 165 -4.03 8.40 1.52
C ALA A 165 -3.73 7.02 2.14
N LEU A 166 -2.86 6.27 1.48
CA LEU A 166 -2.19 5.09 2.01
C LEU A 166 -0.70 5.39 2.17
N VAL A 167 -0.15 5.04 3.33
CA VAL A 167 1.28 5.17 3.63
C VAL A 167 1.81 3.80 3.98
N GLN A 168 2.87 3.36 3.31
CA GLN A 168 3.48 2.06 3.58
C GLN A 168 4.21 2.10 4.92
N VAL A 169 3.88 1.12 5.74
CA VAL A 169 4.34 0.93 7.11
C VAL A 169 5.41 -0.15 7.16
N ASP A 170 5.15 -1.28 6.50
CA ASP A 170 6.07 -2.40 6.38
C ASP A 170 6.02 -2.95 4.94
N SER A 171 7.12 -3.51 4.48
CA SER A 171 7.22 -4.23 3.20
C SER A 171 6.83 -5.71 3.32
N VAL A 172 6.81 -6.24 4.55
CA VAL A 172 6.40 -7.61 4.87
C VAL A 172 4.95 -7.57 5.37
N PRO A 173 3.99 -8.03 4.57
CA PRO A 173 2.58 -7.99 4.92
C PRO A 173 2.27 -9.02 6.00
N VAL A 174 1.42 -8.67 6.95
CA VAL A 174 0.86 -9.66 7.88
C VAL A 174 -0.30 -10.43 7.24
N ALA A 175 -0.53 -11.66 7.69
CA ALA A 175 -1.59 -12.51 7.16
C ALA A 175 -3.01 -12.00 7.46
N ASN A 176 -3.19 -11.20 8.52
CA ASN A 176 -4.49 -10.72 8.96
C ASN A 176 -4.41 -9.22 9.27
N ALA A 177 -5.20 -8.38 8.59
CA ALA A 177 -5.23 -6.94 8.85
C ALA A 177 -5.61 -6.60 10.31
N ALA A 178 -6.43 -7.41 10.98
CA ALA A 178 -6.75 -7.23 12.40
C ALA A 178 -5.56 -7.51 13.33
N SER A 179 -4.54 -8.22 12.86
CA SER A 179 -3.31 -8.48 13.62
C SER A 179 -2.30 -7.33 13.58
N LEU A 180 -2.56 -6.29 12.75
CA LEU A 180 -1.81 -5.05 12.73
C LEU A 180 -2.09 -4.29 14.03
N THR A 181 -1.35 -4.64 15.08
CA THR A 181 -1.36 -3.97 16.38
C THR A 181 -0.56 -2.68 16.30
N LYS A 182 -1.15 -1.58 16.78
CA LYS A 182 -1.10 -0.34 16.00
C LYS A 182 -0.88 0.91 16.85
N SER A 183 0.20 0.98 17.62
CA SER A 183 0.48 2.17 18.44
C SER A 183 1.59 3.08 17.90
N SER A 184 2.73 2.55 17.43
CA SER A 184 3.87 3.39 17.00
C SER A 184 3.89 3.70 15.50
N THR A 185 3.62 2.71 14.65
CA THR A 185 3.71 2.86 13.18
C THR A 185 2.49 3.53 12.54
N GLN A 186 1.36 3.56 13.25
CA GLN A 186 0.14 4.23 12.77
C GLN A 186 0.20 5.75 12.97
N GLN A 187 0.90 6.23 14.00
CA GLN A 187 1.17 7.65 14.18
C GLN A 187 2.05 8.20 13.04
N LEU A 188 3.06 7.43 12.61
CA LEU A 188 3.86 7.76 11.42
C LEU A 188 3.01 7.85 10.16
N ALA A 189 2.04 6.94 9.99
CA ALA A 189 1.15 6.99 8.84
C ALA A 189 0.09 8.10 8.91
N VAL A 190 -0.45 8.41 10.09
CA VAL A 190 -1.33 9.58 10.29
C VAL A 190 -0.55 10.86 10.01
N GLN A 191 0.71 10.94 10.43
CA GLN A 191 1.60 12.07 10.16
C GLN A 191 1.90 12.19 8.66
N ALA A 192 2.35 11.13 8.01
CA ALA A 192 2.63 11.13 6.56
C ALA A 192 1.36 11.39 5.73
N ALA A 193 0.20 10.87 6.13
CA ALA A 193 -1.07 11.17 5.49
C ALA A 193 -1.52 12.62 5.68
N SER A 194 -1.13 13.28 6.79
CA SER A 194 -1.45 14.69 7.03
C SER A 194 -0.66 15.67 6.16
N GLU A 195 0.46 15.21 5.58
CA GLU A 195 1.30 15.99 4.66
C GLU A 195 0.83 15.92 3.20
N VAL A 196 -0.12 15.03 2.90
CA VAL A 196 -0.67 14.84 1.57
C VAL A 196 -1.60 15.99 1.20
N LYS A 197 -1.23 16.76 0.17
CA LYS A 197 -2.13 17.71 -0.48
C LYS A 197 -3.08 16.95 -1.40
N VAL A 198 -4.36 17.03 -1.09
CA VAL A 198 -5.39 16.26 -1.78
C VAL A 198 -5.80 16.94 -3.08
N GLN A 199 -5.90 16.16 -4.16
CA GLN A 199 -6.56 16.58 -5.39
C GLN A 199 -8.06 16.23 -5.33
N THR A 200 -8.93 17.17 -5.67
CA THR A 200 -10.39 16.96 -5.67
C THR A 200 -10.88 16.51 -7.04
N SER A 201 -11.09 15.20 -7.25
CA SER A 201 -11.97 14.71 -8.33
C SER A 201 -12.77 13.46 -7.92
N ASN A 202 -14.10 13.49 -8.05
CA ASN A 202 -14.97 12.36 -7.73
C ASN A 202 -15.59 11.80 -9.01
N ASN A 203 -15.45 10.50 -9.29
CA ASN A 203 -16.22 9.81 -10.33
C ASN A 203 -16.89 8.53 -9.77
N PRO A 204 -18.17 8.58 -9.36
CA PRO A 204 -18.86 7.46 -8.73
C PRO A 204 -19.08 6.24 -9.67
N ALA A 205 -19.03 6.42 -11.00
CA ALA A 205 -19.17 5.30 -11.93
C ALA A 205 -17.98 4.32 -11.86
N LEU A 206 -16.78 4.83 -11.56
CA LEU A 206 -15.57 3.99 -11.45
C LEU A 206 -15.58 3.12 -10.18
N ALA A 207 -16.18 3.62 -9.10
CA ALA A 207 -16.37 2.84 -7.88
C ALA A 207 -17.29 1.62 -8.10
N GLN A 208 -18.32 1.74 -8.95
CA GLN A 208 -19.20 0.62 -9.29
C GLN A 208 -18.50 -0.41 -10.18
N ALA A 209 -17.70 0.05 -11.16
CA ALA A 209 -16.90 -0.83 -12.00
C ALA A 209 -15.90 -1.65 -11.15
N PHE A 210 -15.29 -1.04 -10.14
CA PHE A 210 -14.37 -1.71 -9.22
C PHE A 210 -14.99 -2.91 -8.49
N VAL A 211 -16.25 -2.80 -8.02
CA VAL A 211 -16.95 -3.89 -7.31
C VAL A 211 -17.09 -5.14 -8.19
N ALA A 212 -17.23 -4.98 -9.51
CA ALA A 212 -17.37 -6.11 -10.42
C ALA A 212 -16.17 -7.05 -10.44
N HIS A 213 -15.00 -6.60 -9.97
CA HIS A 213 -13.77 -7.39 -9.91
C HIS A 213 -13.63 -8.26 -8.65
N PHE A 214 -14.56 -8.12 -7.70
CA PHE A 214 -14.60 -8.92 -6.48
C PHE A 214 -15.66 -10.03 -6.53
N LYS A 215 -16.39 -10.13 -7.64
CA LYS A 215 -17.42 -11.15 -7.90
C LYS A 215 -16.89 -12.20 -8.87
#